data_AF-A0A2I0CWI9-F1
#
_entry.id   AF-A0A2I0CWI9-F1
#
_cell.length_a   1.000
_cell.length_b   1.000
_cell.length_c   1.000
_cell.angle_alpha   90.00
_cell.angle_beta   90.00
_cell.angle_gamma   90.00
#
_symmetry.space_group_name_H-M   'P 1'
#
loop_
_entity.id
_entity.type
_entity.pdbx_description
1 polymer ?
#
loop_
_entity_poly.entity_id
_entity_poly.type
_entity_poly.pdbx_seq_one_letter_code
_entity_poly.pdbx_strand_id
1 'polypeptide(L)'
;MEINGVTIDDTYAEAFPTWVCRIIITAVNKDWARKAATEATGFATSAIGCPCEAGIEGYIPASQTPDGRPGVSILICASKKKLKEQVVERLAECVLTAPTTAVFNGITDAEEKIP
;
A
#
# COMPACT_ATOMS: atom_id res chain seq x y z
N MET A 1 -25.54 10.84 -18.09
CA MET A 1 -25.11 9.88 -19.14
C MET A 1 -25.61 8.49 -18.77
N GLU A 2 -25.53 7.48 -19.65
CA GLU A 2 -25.88 6.09 -19.29
C GLU A 2 -24.75 5.12 -19.66
N ILE A 3 -24.49 4.14 -18.79
CA ILE A 3 -23.54 3.05 -19.03
C ILE A 3 -24.26 1.73 -18.74
N ASN A 4 -24.33 0.84 -19.73
CA ASN A 4 -25.05 -0.44 -19.64
C ASN A 4 -26.51 -0.30 -19.16
N GLY A 5 -27.20 0.78 -19.57
CA GLY A 5 -28.58 1.06 -19.17
C GLY A 5 -28.74 1.57 -17.73
N VAL A 6 -27.64 1.89 -17.04
CA VAL A 6 -27.66 2.52 -15.71
C VAL A 6 -27.36 4.01 -15.85
N THR A 7 -28.23 4.84 -15.25
CA THR A 7 -28.03 6.28 -15.18
C THR A 7 -26.79 6.62 -14.37
N ILE A 8 -25.95 7.47 -14.92
CA ILE A 8 -24.84 8.11 -14.24
C ILE A 8 -25.17 9.58 -14.07
N ASP A 9 -25.28 9.99 -12.82
CA ASP A 9 -25.59 11.36 -12.41
C ASP A 9 -24.50 12.31 -12.88
N ASP A 10 -24.90 13.46 -13.44
CA ASP A 10 -23.99 14.54 -13.82
C ASP A 10 -23.60 15.35 -12.58
N THR A 11 -22.64 14.80 -11.84
CA THR A 11 -22.14 15.34 -10.58
C THR A 11 -20.66 14.99 -10.41
N TYR A 12 -20.09 15.31 -9.24
CA TYR A 12 -18.66 15.12 -8.96
C TYR A 12 -18.41 14.43 -7.62
N ALA A 13 -17.20 13.90 -7.47
CA ALA A 13 -16.66 13.43 -6.20
C ALA A 13 -15.61 14.44 -5.72
N GLU A 14 -15.71 14.89 -4.47
CA GLU A 14 -14.73 15.77 -3.85
C GLU A 14 -13.69 14.95 -3.07
N ALA A 15 -12.43 15.02 -3.49
CA ALA A 15 -11.32 14.33 -2.85
C ALA A 15 -10.48 15.30 -2.00
N PHE A 16 -9.68 14.75 -1.09
CA PHE A 16 -8.84 15.52 -0.18
C PHE A 16 -7.36 15.19 -0.41
N PRO A 17 -6.44 16.16 -0.22
CA PRO A 17 -5.01 15.89 -0.29
C PRO A 17 -4.57 14.96 0.84
N THR A 18 -3.70 14.01 0.53
CA THR A 18 -3.11 13.07 1.49
C THR A 18 -1.66 12.75 1.11
N TRP A 19 -0.87 12.28 2.07
CA TRP A 19 0.48 11.79 1.81
C TRP A 19 0.46 10.28 1.67
N VAL A 20 1.10 9.77 0.62
CA VAL A 20 1.09 8.35 0.27
C VAL A 20 2.52 7.81 0.20
N CYS A 21 2.74 6.65 0.81
CA CYS A 21 3.93 5.84 0.59
C CYS A 21 3.54 4.56 -0.14
N ARG A 22 4.26 4.22 -1.21
CA ARG A 22 4.08 2.97 -1.96
C ARG A 22 5.23 2.02 -1.65
N ILE A 23 4.90 0.81 -1.21
CA ILE A 23 5.87 -0.19 -0.78
C ILE A 23 5.65 -1.47 -1.58
N ILE A 24 6.73 -2.11 -2.03
CA ILE A 24 6.69 -3.42 -2.65
C ILE A 24 7.14 -4.45 -1.61
N ILE A 25 6.30 -5.43 -1.33
CA ILE A 25 6.61 -6.58 -0.47
C ILE A 25 6.78 -7.80 -1.35
N THR A 26 7.97 -8.39 -1.38
CA THR A 26 8.23 -9.65 -2.09
C THR A 26 8.34 -10.81 -1.10
N ALA A 27 8.07 -12.02 -1.55
CA ALA A 27 8.18 -13.23 -0.74
C ALA A 27 8.53 -14.45 -1.61
N VAL A 28 8.71 -15.62 -1.01
CA VAL A 28 8.99 -16.86 -1.75
C VAL A 28 7.89 -17.24 -2.75
N ASN A 29 6.65 -16.83 -2.49
CA ASN A 29 5.51 -16.99 -3.40
C ASN A 29 4.46 -15.88 -3.18
N LYS A 30 3.48 -15.80 -4.08
CA LYS A 30 2.40 -14.79 -4.03
C LYS A 30 1.59 -14.86 -2.74
N ASP A 31 1.36 -16.06 -2.20
CA ASP A 31 0.55 -16.25 -1.00
C ASP A 31 1.21 -15.65 0.24
N TRP A 32 2.53 -15.82 0.39
CA TRP A 32 3.28 -15.23 1.50
C TRP A 32 3.36 -13.70 1.38
N ALA A 33 3.60 -13.18 0.18
CA ALA A 33 3.60 -11.73 -0.05
C ALA A 33 2.23 -11.12 0.28
N ARG A 34 1.14 -11.78 -0.14
CA ARG A 34 -0.23 -11.35 0.15
C ARG A 34 -0.54 -11.37 1.64
N LYS A 35 -0.12 -12.39 2.39
CA LYS A 35 -0.35 -12.45 3.85
C LYS A 35 0.31 -11.28 4.58
N ALA A 36 1.58 -11.01 4.29
CA ALA A 36 2.30 -9.86 4.85
C ALA A 36 1.63 -8.54 4.47
N ALA A 37 1.26 -8.38 3.20
CA ALA A 37 0.55 -7.19 2.72
C ALA A 37 -0.82 -7.01 3.39
N THR A 38 -1.57 -8.10 3.61
CA THR A 38 -2.89 -8.07 4.27
C THR A 38 -2.75 -7.62 5.72
N GLU A 39 -1.78 -8.17 6.46
CA GLU A 39 -1.53 -7.79 7.85
C GLU A 39 -1.08 -6.32 7.93
N ALA A 40 -0.10 -5.92 7.11
CA ALA A 40 0.42 -4.56 7.08
C ALA A 40 -0.62 -3.50 6.68
N THR A 41 -1.69 -3.89 5.98
CA THR A 41 -2.79 -2.99 5.57
C THR A 41 -4.06 -3.15 6.41
N GLY A 42 -4.04 -4.02 7.43
CA GLY A 42 -5.13 -4.17 8.39
C GLY A 42 -5.30 -2.95 9.31
N PHE A 43 -6.48 -2.82 9.94
CA PHE A 43 -6.81 -1.69 10.84
C PHE A 43 -6.46 -0.32 10.22
N ALA A 44 -6.86 -0.11 8.96
CA ALA A 44 -6.47 1.05 8.17
C ALA A 44 -7.56 1.48 7.15
N THR A 45 -8.82 1.51 7.56
CA THR A 45 -9.93 1.83 6.64
C THR A 45 -10.17 3.32 6.45
N SER A 46 -10.11 4.10 7.53
CA SER A 46 -10.31 5.54 7.48
C SER A 46 -9.47 6.25 8.54
N ALA A 47 -8.75 7.30 8.16
CA ALA A 47 -7.92 8.09 9.08
C ALA A 47 -8.73 8.85 10.14
N ILE A 48 -10.07 8.82 10.06
CA ILE A 48 -10.97 9.35 11.09
C ILE A 48 -10.89 8.52 12.39
N GLY A 49 -10.80 7.19 12.27
CA GLY A 49 -10.81 6.27 13.42
C GLY A 49 -9.68 5.23 13.41
N CYS A 50 -8.97 5.08 12.31
CA CYS A 50 -7.79 4.22 12.19
C CYS A 50 -6.49 5.05 12.22
N PRO A 51 -5.35 4.44 12.55
CA PRO A 51 -4.04 5.11 12.58
C PRO A 51 -3.62 5.70 11.22
N CYS A 52 -4.05 5.07 10.12
CA CYS A 52 -3.86 5.52 8.75
C CYS A 52 -4.94 4.91 7.82
N GLU A 53 -4.87 5.22 6.54
CA GLU A 53 -5.54 4.47 5.47
C GLU A 53 -4.51 3.61 4.75
N ALA A 54 -4.82 2.36 4.43
CA ALA A 54 -3.88 1.50 3.70
C ALA A 54 -4.60 0.42 2.91
N GLY A 55 -3.96 -0.08 1.86
CA GLY A 55 -4.53 -1.13 1.03
C GLY A 55 -3.54 -1.78 0.09
N ILE A 56 -3.92 -2.95 -0.41
CA ILE A 56 -3.20 -3.63 -1.50
C ILE A 56 -3.54 -2.94 -2.82
N GLU A 57 -2.52 -2.44 -3.52
CA GLU A 57 -2.65 -1.86 -4.86
C GLU A 57 -2.75 -2.98 -5.90
N GLY A 58 -1.86 -3.97 -5.84
CA GLY A 58 -1.86 -5.07 -6.81
C GLY A 58 -0.71 -6.06 -6.66
N TYR A 59 -0.77 -7.11 -7.48
CA TYR A 59 0.30 -8.11 -7.58
C TYR A 59 1.37 -7.68 -8.59
N ILE A 60 2.63 -7.96 -8.27
CA ILE A 60 3.77 -7.68 -9.13
C ILE A 60 4.42 -9.02 -9.53
N PRO A 61 4.58 -9.30 -10.84
CA PRO A 61 5.29 -10.49 -11.28
C PRO A 61 6.77 -10.41 -10.90
N ALA A 62 7.37 -11.57 -10.60
CA ALA A 62 8.79 -11.70 -10.25
C ALA A 62 9.74 -11.00 -11.24
N SER A 63 9.39 -10.95 -12.53
CA SER A 63 10.18 -10.28 -13.57
C SER A 63 10.24 -8.76 -13.44
N GLN A 64 9.42 -8.15 -12.56
CA GLN A 64 9.34 -6.69 -12.37
C GLN A 64 9.75 -6.26 -10.95
N THR A 65 10.09 -7.21 -10.08
CA THR A 65 10.54 -6.92 -8.71
C THR A 65 12.06 -6.85 -8.62
N PRO A 66 12.64 -6.01 -7.74
CA PRO A 66 14.09 -5.84 -7.64
C PRO A 66 14.90 -7.11 -7.34
N ASP A 67 14.30 -8.07 -6.64
CA ASP A 67 14.96 -9.32 -6.23
C ASP A 67 14.51 -10.56 -7.02
N GLY A 68 13.73 -10.38 -8.09
CA GLY A 68 13.26 -11.48 -8.92
C GLY A 68 12.23 -12.41 -8.26
N ARG A 69 11.56 -12.00 -7.18
CA ARG A 69 10.57 -12.80 -6.47
C ARG A 69 9.15 -12.23 -6.61
N PRO A 70 8.09 -13.05 -6.60
CA PRO A 70 6.73 -12.53 -6.70
C PRO A 70 6.43 -11.54 -5.56
N GLY A 71 5.77 -10.43 -5.90
CA GLY A 71 5.49 -9.36 -4.95
C GLY A 71 4.05 -8.87 -4.95
N VAL A 72 3.76 -8.04 -3.97
CA VAL A 72 2.53 -7.27 -3.80
C VAL A 72 2.91 -5.84 -3.48
N SER A 73 2.32 -4.85 -4.16
CA SER A 73 2.44 -3.46 -3.76
C SER A 73 1.31 -3.06 -2.84
N ILE A 74 1.65 -2.26 -1.83
CA ILE A 74 0.71 -1.64 -0.90
C ILE A 74 0.86 -0.12 -0.93
N LEU A 75 -0.22 0.56 -0.58
CA LEU A 75 -0.26 1.99 -0.31
C LEU A 75 -0.55 2.20 1.17
N ILE A 76 0.19 3.11 1.79
CA ILE A 76 -0.07 3.63 3.14
C ILE A 76 -0.28 5.14 3.01
N CYS A 77 -1.44 5.62 3.42
CA CYS A 77 -1.90 6.99 3.32
C CYS A 77 -2.09 7.58 4.72
N ALA A 78 -1.50 8.73 4.99
CA ALA A 78 -1.64 9.43 6.26
C ALA A 78 -1.34 10.93 6.11
N SER A 79 -1.50 11.69 7.20
CA SER A 79 -0.95 13.06 7.24
C SER A 79 0.58 13.02 7.18
N LYS A 80 1.21 14.10 6.69
CA LYS A 80 2.68 14.21 6.59
C LYS A 80 3.40 13.83 7.89
N LYS A 81 2.86 14.29 9.03
CA LYS A 81 3.44 14.07 10.36
C LYS A 81 3.39 12.60 10.80
N LYS A 82 2.36 11.86 10.38
CA LYS A 82 2.13 10.46 10.77
C LYS A 82 2.67 9.45 9.77
N LEU A 83 2.89 9.82 8.51
CA LEU A 83 3.21 8.85 7.46
C LEU A 83 4.46 8.04 7.78
N LYS A 84 5.54 8.68 8.27
CA LYS A 84 6.78 7.99 8.65
C LYS A 84 6.53 6.94 9.75
N GLU A 85 5.85 7.33 10.82
CA GLU A 85 5.52 6.44 11.94
C GLU A 85 4.72 5.24 11.45
N GLN A 86 3.66 5.48 10.68
CA GLN A 86 2.78 4.44 10.14
C GLN A 86 3.50 3.47 9.19
N VAL A 87 4.42 3.96 8.37
CA VAL A 87 5.25 3.10 7.52
C VAL A 87 6.18 2.23 8.37
N VAL A 88 6.90 2.83 9.32
CA VAL A 88 7.88 2.10 10.16
C VAL A 88 7.20 1.03 11.01
N GLU A 89 6.13 1.38 11.73
CA GLU A 89 5.45 0.44 12.63
C GLU A 89 4.84 -0.74 11.86
N ARG A 90 4.16 -0.48 10.74
CA ARG A 90 3.55 -1.54 9.93
C ARG A 90 4.59 -2.44 9.29
N LEU A 91 5.71 -1.89 8.84
CA LEU A 91 6.78 -2.73 8.29
C LEU A 91 7.50 -3.54 9.38
N ALA A 92 7.76 -2.94 10.54
CA ALA A 92 8.43 -3.61 11.65
C ALA A 92 7.57 -4.74 12.23
N GLU A 93 6.28 -4.49 12.47
CA GLU A 93 5.43 -5.42 13.22
C GLU A 93 4.67 -6.40 12.31
N CYS A 94 4.45 -6.06 11.03
CA CYS A 94 3.64 -6.90 10.13
C CYS A 94 4.44 -7.51 8.96
N VAL A 95 5.57 -6.92 8.54
CA VAL A 95 6.32 -7.39 7.37
C VAL A 95 7.64 -8.02 7.74
N LEU A 96 8.44 -7.39 8.60
CA LEU A 96 9.71 -7.93 9.09
C LEU A 96 9.51 -9.23 9.88
N THR A 97 8.37 -9.36 10.56
CA THR A 97 7.94 -10.57 11.27
C THR A 97 7.34 -11.64 10.35
N ALA A 98 6.95 -11.28 9.12
CA ALA A 98 6.30 -12.20 8.20
C ALA A 98 7.32 -13.11 7.48
N PRO A 99 7.00 -14.40 7.26
CA PRO A 99 7.95 -15.33 6.65
C PRO A 99 8.40 -14.90 5.24
N THR A 100 9.71 -14.98 5.02
CA THR A 100 10.37 -14.85 3.71
C THR A 100 10.32 -13.47 3.06
N THR A 101 9.80 -12.45 3.73
CA THR A 101 9.57 -11.14 3.11
C THR A 101 10.86 -10.37 2.81
N ALA A 102 10.80 -9.53 1.79
CA ALA A 102 11.66 -8.36 1.65
C ALA A 102 10.82 -7.15 1.24
N VAL A 103 11.32 -5.95 1.54
CA VAL A 103 10.63 -4.68 1.27
C VAL A 103 11.46 -3.80 0.35
N PHE A 104 10.82 -3.20 -0.65
CA PHE A 104 11.45 -2.30 -1.61
C PHE A 104 10.63 -1.02 -1.78
N ASN A 105 11.30 0.06 -2.14
CA ASN A 105 10.66 1.33 -2.43
C ASN A 105 9.82 1.23 -3.72
N GLY A 106 8.54 1.57 -3.64
CA GLY A 106 7.62 1.59 -4.78
C GLY A 106 7.58 2.92 -5.56
N ILE A 107 8.21 3.99 -5.06
CA ILE A 107 8.36 5.30 -5.74
C ILE A 107 9.82 5.76 -5.65
N THR A 108 10.63 5.39 -6.64
CA THR A 108 12.09 5.61 -6.61
C THR A 108 12.51 7.06 -6.88
N ASP A 109 11.67 7.80 -7.58
CA ASP A 109 11.86 9.19 -8.04
C ASP A 109 11.10 10.22 -7.18
N ALA A 110 10.59 9.83 -6.01
CA ALA A 110 9.95 10.76 -5.09
C ALA A 110 10.93 11.84 -4.60
N GLU A 111 10.45 13.10 -4.57
CA GLU A 111 11.20 14.25 -4.05
C GLU A 111 11.49 14.11 -2.54
N GLU A 112 10.49 13.68 -1.76
CA GLU A 112 10.62 13.41 -0.33
C GLU A 112 10.73 11.89 -0.06
N LYS A 113 11.68 11.50 0.79
CA LYS A 113 11.94 10.10 1.15
C LYS A 113 11.88 9.91 2.66
N ILE A 114 11.24 8.83 3.09
CA ILE A 114 11.32 8.36 4.47
C ILE A 114 12.65 7.59 4.60
N PRO A 115 13.56 8.03 5.50
CA PRO A 115 14.85 7.37 5.71
C PRO A 115 14.72 6.07 6.51
#